data_AF-A0A532EVD0-F1
#
_entry.id   AF-A0A532EVD0-F1
#
_cell.length_a   1.000
_cell.length_b   1.000
_cell.length_c   1.000
_cell.angle_alpha   90.00
_cell.angle_beta   90.00
_cell.angle_gamma   90.00
#
_symmetry.space_group_name_H-M   'P 1'
#
loop_
_entity.id
_entity.type
_entity.pdbx_description
1 polymer ?
#
loop_
_entity_poly.entity_id
_entity_poly.type
_entity_poly.pdbx_seq_one_letter_code
_entity_poly.pdbx_strand_id
1 'polypeptide(L)' 'MPERPFYQPGASSVEGLPLLLQMFHTQPLVMLKPHWHAQVEVNFIVRGAVHYRMDGHGLSLSAGDMCLFWG' A
#
# COMPACT_ATOMS: atom_id res chain seq x y z
N MET A 1 7.57 -20.89 -8.72
CA MET A 1 7.22 -19.72 -7.88
C MET A 1 5.72 -19.54 -8.02
N PRO A 2 4.90 -19.55 -6.96
CA PRO A 2 3.49 -19.22 -7.10
C PRO A 2 3.38 -17.78 -7.65
N GLU A 3 2.48 -17.55 -8.61
CA GLU A 3 2.22 -16.22 -9.12
C GLU A 3 1.72 -15.33 -7.97
N ARG A 4 2.37 -14.17 -7.77
CA ARG A 4 1.90 -13.19 -6.78
C ARG A 4 0.67 -12.47 -7.35
N PRO A 5 -0.44 -12.40 -6.62
CA PRO A 5 -1.61 -11.66 -7.08
C PRO A 5 -1.32 -10.16 -7.20
N PHE A 6 -2.00 -9.53 -8.16
CA PHE A 6 -1.92 -8.09 -8.41
C PHE A 6 -3.06 -7.36 -7.73
N TYR A 7 -2.78 -6.12 -7.31
CA TYR A 7 -3.80 -5.21 -6.82
C TYR A 7 -4.80 -4.88 -7.93
N GLN A 8 -6.09 -4.90 -7.59
CA GLN A 8 -7.19 -4.45 -8.45
C GLN A 8 -7.89 -3.25 -7.78
N PRO A 9 -7.93 -2.08 -8.43
CA PRO A 9 -8.68 -0.93 -7.92
C PRO A 9 -10.14 -1.28 -7.61
N GLY A 10 -10.62 -0.87 -6.43
CA GLY A 10 -12.00 -1.14 -5.98
C GLY A 10 -12.26 -2.55 -5.45
N ALA A 11 -11.24 -3.43 -5.42
CA ALA A 11 -11.35 -4.71 -4.73
C ALA A 11 -11.23 -4.59 -3.20
N SER A 12 -10.71 -3.45 -2.73
CA SER A 12 -10.68 -3.09 -1.31
C SER A 12 -11.86 -2.17 -0.96
N SER A 13 -12.18 -2.07 0.32
CA SER A 13 -13.18 -1.12 0.83
C SER A 13 -12.60 0.28 1.06
N VAL A 14 -11.26 0.42 1.06
CA VAL A 14 -10.54 1.69 1.31
C VAL A 14 -10.98 2.77 0.35
N GLU A 15 -11.12 2.45 -0.94
CA GLU A 15 -11.50 3.40 -1.99
C GLU A 15 -12.95 3.87 -1.87
N GLY A 16 -13.83 3.05 -1.30
CA GLY A 16 -15.27 3.32 -1.19
C GLY A 16 -15.67 4.08 0.08
N LEU A 17 -14.77 4.20 1.06
CA LEU A 17 -15.06 4.74 2.39
C LEU A 17 -14.05 5.83 2.79
N PRO A 18 -13.95 6.95 2.05
CA PRO A 18 -12.89 7.95 2.22
C PRO A 18 -12.88 8.67 3.57
N LEU A 19 -13.98 8.61 4.34
CA LEU A 19 -14.14 9.29 5.62
C LEU A 19 -13.97 8.37 6.84
N LEU A 20 -13.68 7.09 6.62
CA LEU A 20 -13.53 6.11 7.71
C LEU A 20 -12.06 5.77 7.93
N LEU A 21 -11.69 5.66 9.20
CA LEU A 21 -10.44 5.02 9.59
C LEU A 21 -10.56 3.53 9.36
N GLN A 22 -9.66 2.97 8.56
CA GLN A 22 -9.57 1.54 8.31
C GLN A 22 -8.19 1.03 8.70
N MET A 23 -8.16 -0.11 9.37
CA MET A 23 -6.93 -0.79 9.78
C MET A 23 -7.02 -2.26 9.41
N PHE A 24 -5.97 -2.78 8.78
CA PHE A 24 -5.89 -4.19 8.42
C PHE A 24 -4.43 -4.66 8.45
N HIS A 25 -4.24 -5.95 8.68
CA HIS A 25 -2.96 -6.63 8.53
C HIS A 25 -3.07 -7.60 7.36
N THR A 26 -2.25 -7.42 6.33
CA THR A 26 -2.35 -8.19 5.10
C THR A 26 -1.00 -8.37 4.41
N GLN A 27 -0.97 -9.23 3.40
CA GLN A 27 0.14 -9.29 2.46
C GLN A 27 -0.15 -8.32 1.30
N PRO A 28 0.65 -7.24 1.13
CA PRO A 28 0.41 -6.28 0.07
C PRO A 28 0.56 -6.93 -1.30
N LEU A 29 -0.33 -6.57 -2.22
CA LEU A 29 -0.35 -7.03 -3.60
C LEU A 29 0.57 -6.17 -4.46
N VAL A 30 1.02 -6.72 -5.60
CA VAL A 30 1.83 -5.96 -6.55
C VAL A 30 0.95 -4.98 -7.32
N MET A 31 1.32 -3.69 -7.32
CA MET A 31 0.65 -2.68 -8.12
C MET A 31 1.26 -2.62 -9.53
N LEU A 32 0.45 -2.84 -10.56
CA LEU A 32 0.90 -2.73 -11.96
C LEU A 32 0.82 -1.31 -12.52
N LYS A 33 0.05 -0.43 -11.89
CA LYS A 33 -0.12 0.97 -12.27
C LYS A 33 -0.12 1.86 -11.02
N PRO A 34 0.28 3.13 -11.14
CA PRO A 34 0.09 4.11 -10.06
C PRO A 34 -1.38 4.22 -9.67
N HIS A 35 -1.64 4.42 -8.39
CA HIS A 35 -2.96 4.76 -7.85
C HIS A 35 -2.78 5.74 -6.68
N TRP A 36 -3.89 6.34 -6.23
CA TRP A 36 -3.91 7.27 -5.12
C TRP A 36 -5.21 7.13 -4.33
N HIS A 37 -5.18 7.58 -3.08
CA HIS A 37 -6.32 7.64 -2.18
C HIS A 37 -6.42 9.06 -1.61
N ALA A 38 -7.63 9.53 -1.35
CA ALA A 38 -7.82 10.83 -0.68
C ALA A 38 -7.46 10.77 0.82
N GLN A 39 -7.37 9.57 1.39
CA GLN A 39 -6.97 9.36 2.78
C GLN A 39 -5.46 9.48 2.97
N VAL A 40 -5.05 9.85 4.19
CA VAL A 40 -3.68 9.60 4.64
C VAL A 40 -3.52 8.09 4.84
N GLU A 41 -2.52 7.50 4.19
CA GLU A 41 -2.19 6.09 4.32
C GLU A 41 -0.95 5.93 5.20
N VAL A 42 -0.99 5.01 6.16
CA VAL A 42 0.16 4.68 7.03
C VAL A 42 0.40 3.18 6.95
N ASN A 43 1.60 2.80 6.51
CA ASN A 43 2.01 1.40 6.43
C ASN A 43 3.18 1.12 7.36
N PHE A 44 3.04 0.09 8.18
CA PHE A 44 4.09 -0.46 9.02
C PHE A 44 4.47 -1.86 8.52
N ILE A 45 5.75 -2.07 8.24
CA ILE A 45 6.22 -3.35 7.72
C ILE A 45 6.45 -4.31 8.88
N VAL A 46 5.51 -5.23 9.10
CA VAL A 46 5.62 -6.23 10.17
C VAL A 46 6.70 -7.29 9.84
N ARG A 47 6.76 -7.71 8.57
CA ARG A 47 7.72 -8.72 8.10
C ARG A 47 8.01 -8.55 6.60
N GLY A 48 9.25 -8.85 6.20
CA GLY A 48 9.67 -8.83 4.80
C GLY A 48 10.12 -7.45 4.36
N ALA A 49 9.90 -7.11 3.09
CA ALA A 49 10.28 -5.84 2.50
C ALA A 49 9.26 -5.40 1.45
N VAL A 50 9.12 -4.09 1.28
CA VAL A 50 8.29 -3.45 0.26
C VAL A 50 9.11 -2.39 -0.46
N HIS A 51 8.89 -2.25 -1.76
CA HIS A 51 9.45 -1.18 -2.58
C HIS A 51 8.31 -0.34 -3.16
N TYR A 52 8.20 0.91 -2.71
CA TYR A 52 7.26 1.89 -3.23
C TYR A 52 7.91 2.76 -4.29
N ARG A 53 7.08 3.22 -5.22
CA ARG A 53 7.43 4.27 -6.17
C ARG A 53 6.34 5.32 -6.18
N MET A 54 6.69 6.55 -5.87
CA MET A 54 5.77 7.69 -5.87
C MET A 54 6.43 8.87 -6.57
N ASP A 55 5.74 9.41 -7.58
CA ASP A 55 6.21 10.54 -8.37
C ASP A 55 7.70 10.44 -8.81
N GLY A 56 8.10 9.26 -9.30
CA GLY A 56 9.48 9.00 -9.72
C GLY A 56 10.48 8.72 -8.59
N HIS A 57 10.12 8.94 -7.33
CA HIS A 57 10.93 8.59 -6.17
C HIS A 57 10.72 7.13 -5.76
N GLY A 58 11.82 6.43 -5.47
CA GLY A 58 11.80 5.05 -4.95
C GLY A 58 12.04 5.02 -3.44
N LEU A 59 11.32 4.15 -2.74
CA LEU A 59 11.46 3.94 -1.30
C LEU A 59 11.45 2.44 -1.01
N SER A 60 12.55 1.93 -0.44
CA SER A 60 12.65 0.55 0.05
C SER A 60 12.51 0.52 1.56
N LEU A 61 11.61 -0.31 2.07
CA LEU A 61 11.33 -0.48 3.49
C LEU A 61 11.45 -1.95 3.88
N SER A 62 11.89 -2.19 5.10
CA SER A 62 12.09 -3.51 5.71
C SER A 62 11.32 -3.64 7.02
N ALA A 63 11.33 -4.84 7.62
CA ALA A 63 10.62 -5.09 8.86
C ALA A 63 11.02 -4.09 9.98
N GLY A 64 10.01 -3.46 10.59
CA GLY A 64 10.19 -2.40 11.60
C GLY A 64 10.11 -0.98 11.04
N ASP A 65 10.22 -0.80 9.71
CA ASP A 65 10.09 0.51 9.09
C ASP A 65 8.61 0.92 8.95
N MET A 66 8.36 2.23 8.94
CA MET A 66 7.05 2.84 8.72
C MET A 66 7.12 3.88 7.61
N CYS A 67 6.06 4.00 6.83
CA CYS A 67 5.87 5.11 5.90
C CYS A 67 4.47 5.71 6.00
N LEU A 68 4.38 6.97 5.59
CA LEU A 68 3.14 7.73 5.49
C LEU A 68 3.05 8.29 4.07
N PHE A 69 1.88 8.12 3.44
CA PHE A 69 1.54 8.71 2.15
C PHE A 69 0.41 9.72 2.34
N TRP A 70 0.61 10.92 1.79
CA TRP A 70 -0.35 12.00 1.81
C TRP A 70 -0.14 12.88 0.58
N GLY A 71 -1.18 13.06 -0.23
CA GLY A 71 -1.14 13.86 -1.45
C GLY A 71 -2.24 13.47 -2.43
#